data_AF-A0A6A0II52-F1
#
_entry.id   AF-A0A6A0II52-F1
#
_cell.length_a   1.000
_cell.length_b   1.000
_cell.length_c   1.000
_cell.angle_alpha   90.00
_cell.angle_beta   90.00
_cell.angle_gamma   90.00
#
_symmetry.space_group_name_H-M   'P 1'
#
loop_
_entity.id
_entity.type
_entity.pdbx_description
1 polymer ?
#
loop_
_entity_poly.entity_id
_entity_poly.type
_entity_poly.pdbx_seq_one_letter_code
_entity_poly.pdbx_strand_id
1 'polypeptide(L)'
;MRARDFPEAIRRLSAALATGHDEPAERLGTARYSVERYDPDYWLGVAYMESGDDPRARLHLTRSRGSPLVQGWPEYADLVRRLSELDRRASAARTPPPEPPVPTRTATPTAPPAPEPTPTAGAPAPGPPPTPSPTAGLPAAARRTAPPAPPPAEETAAVIAAISKGRWEDARAALGVLRARSPGHPGADLLEAVLEGSAFLLSGREDQEARGRARAALSAYRRKGGSAEAEDAWVSPALRAALGP
;
A
#
# COMPACT_ATOMS: atom_id res chain seq x y z
N MET A 1 -7.10 -2.21 -8.95
CA MET A 1 -8.10 -3.04 -9.68
C MET A 1 -8.57 -2.30 -10.93
N ARG A 2 -9.08 -2.99 -11.96
CA ARG A 2 -9.95 -2.37 -12.98
C ARG A 2 -11.41 -2.52 -12.51
N ALA A 3 -12.24 -1.50 -12.71
CA ALA A 3 -13.51 -1.33 -12.00
C ALA A 3 -14.67 -2.16 -12.58
N ARG A 4 -14.66 -3.50 -12.41
CA ARG A 4 -15.80 -4.37 -12.78
C ARG A 4 -16.18 -5.49 -11.79
N ASP A 5 -15.27 -5.93 -10.93
CA ASP A 5 -15.51 -7.11 -10.05
C ASP A 5 -15.77 -6.77 -8.57
N PHE A 6 -16.47 -5.66 -8.29
CA PHE A 6 -16.75 -5.23 -6.91
C PHE A 6 -17.47 -6.29 -6.04
N PRO A 7 -18.45 -7.09 -6.52
CA PRO A 7 -19.07 -8.13 -5.71
C PRO A 7 -18.07 -9.23 -5.27
N GLU A 8 -17.13 -9.60 -6.14
CA GLU A 8 -16.07 -10.56 -5.83
C GLU A 8 -15.00 -9.96 -4.90
N ALA A 9 -14.69 -8.66 -5.05
CA ALA A 9 -13.84 -7.93 -4.11
C ALA A 9 -14.46 -7.87 -2.71
N ILE A 10 -15.75 -7.52 -2.59
CA ILE A 10 -16.51 -7.58 -1.33
C ILE A 10 -16.43 -8.98 -0.73
N ARG A 11 -16.76 -10.03 -1.51
CA ARG A 11 -16.72 -11.42 -1.03
C ARG A 11 -15.35 -11.83 -0.49
N ARG A 12 -14.26 -11.46 -1.18
CA ARG A 12 -12.89 -11.77 -0.75
C ARG A 12 -12.47 -10.98 0.49
N LEU A 13 -12.77 -9.69 0.56
CA LEU A 13 -12.41 -8.83 1.69
C LEU A 13 -13.21 -9.19 2.95
N SER A 14 -14.52 -9.45 2.83
CA SER A 14 -15.34 -9.95 3.93
C SER A 14 -14.88 -11.33 4.43
N ALA A 15 -14.43 -12.22 3.53
CA ALA A 15 -13.83 -13.50 3.94
C ALA A 15 -12.49 -13.32 4.65
N ALA A 16 -11.64 -12.40 4.18
CA ALA A 16 -10.35 -12.07 4.82
C ALA A 16 -10.55 -11.51 6.25
N LEU A 17 -11.50 -10.58 6.42
CA LEU A 17 -11.92 -10.09 7.75
C LEU A 17 -12.36 -11.24 8.66
N ALA A 18 -13.21 -12.15 8.16
CA ALA A 18 -13.68 -13.30 8.92
C ALA A 18 -12.57 -14.30 9.31
N THR A 19 -11.41 -14.28 8.64
CA THR A 19 -10.22 -15.08 8.99
C THR A 19 -9.18 -14.34 9.85
N GLY A 20 -9.49 -13.14 10.37
CA GLY A 20 -8.54 -12.37 11.18
C GLY A 20 -7.48 -11.64 10.34
N HIS A 21 -7.90 -11.08 9.21
CA HIS A 21 -7.11 -10.10 8.44
C HIS A 21 -7.82 -8.75 8.45
N ASP A 22 -8.05 -8.23 9.65
CA ASP A 22 -8.74 -6.99 10.00
C ASP A 22 -7.79 -5.83 10.35
N GLU A 23 -6.60 -6.11 10.88
CA GLU A 23 -5.59 -5.06 11.10
C GLU A 23 -5.05 -4.50 9.77
N PRO A 24 -4.97 -3.16 9.60
CA PRO A 24 -4.30 -2.54 8.48
C PRO A 24 -2.77 -2.70 8.62
N ALA A 25 -2.11 -3.06 7.52
CA ALA A 25 -0.68 -3.36 7.48
C ALA A 25 0.05 -2.55 6.41
N GLU A 26 1.18 -1.97 6.78
CA GLU A 26 2.24 -1.65 5.83
C GLU A 26 3.13 -2.88 5.65
N ARG A 27 3.33 -3.33 4.41
CA ARG A 27 4.29 -4.38 4.07
C ARG A 27 5.34 -3.81 3.13
N LEU A 28 6.59 -4.26 3.28
CA LEU A 28 7.58 -4.05 2.21
C LEU A 28 7.10 -4.84 1.00
N GLY A 29 6.75 -4.11 -0.06
CA GLY A 29 6.25 -4.70 -1.28
C GLY A 29 7.34 -5.39 -2.10
N THR A 30 6.93 -5.96 -3.22
CA THR A 30 7.85 -6.73 -4.10
C THR A 30 9.00 -5.90 -4.71
N ALA A 31 8.97 -4.56 -4.62
CA ALA A 31 10.08 -3.68 -4.98
C ALA A 31 10.73 -3.02 -3.74
N ARG A 32 12.05 -2.81 -3.80
CA ARG A 32 12.91 -2.36 -2.68
C ARG A 32 12.52 -1.02 -2.00
N TYR A 33 11.63 -0.25 -2.62
CA TYR A 33 11.13 1.04 -2.12
C TYR A 33 9.59 1.17 -2.21
N SER A 34 8.87 0.09 -2.56
CA SER A 34 7.40 0.07 -2.50
C SER A 34 6.97 -0.33 -1.09
N VAL A 35 6.10 0.47 -0.47
CA VAL A 35 5.30 0.03 0.68
C VAL A 35 3.93 -0.39 0.14
N GLU A 36 3.64 -1.69 0.20
CA GLU A 36 2.31 -2.21 -0.10
C GLU A 36 1.42 -1.99 1.13
N ARG A 37 0.57 -0.96 1.05
CA ARG A 37 -0.42 -0.60 2.08
C ARG A 37 -1.71 -1.38 1.90
N TYR A 38 -2.08 -2.14 2.91
CA TYR A 38 -3.32 -2.91 2.93
C TYR A 38 -4.14 -2.54 4.15
N ASP A 39 -5.27 -1.86 3.94
CA ASP A 39 -6.32 -1.68 4.93
C ASP A 39 -7.60 -2.39 4.41
N PRO A 40 -8.06 -3.46 5.08
CA PRO A 40 -9.21 -4.24 4.63
C PRO A 40 -10.52 -3.45 4.74
N ASP A 41 -10.68 -2.62 5.78
CA ASP A 41 -11.86 -1.78 6.01
C ASP A 41 -11.90 -0.61 5.00
N TYR A 42 -10.76 -0.03 4.64
CA TYR A 42 -10.68 0.95 3.55
C TYR A 42 -11.15 0.35 2.22
N TRP A 43 -10.53 -0.76 1.78
CA TRP A 43 -10.84 -1.35 0.48
C TRP A 43 -12.27 -1.91 0.41
N LEU A 44 -12.79 -2.46 1.52
CA LEU A 44 -14.17 -2.93 1.59
C LEU A 44 -15.17 -1.76 1.61
N GLY A 45 -14.84 -0.68 2.33
CA GLY A 45 -15.62 0.56 2.32
C GLY A 45 -15.71 1.20 0.93
N VAL A 46 -14.60 1.23 0.18
CA VAL A 46 -14.59 1.63 -1.24
C VAL A 46 -15.47 0.68 -2.06
N ALA A 47 -15.30 -0.63 -1.94
CA ALA A 47 -16.07 -1.59 -2.76
C ALA A 47 -17.59 -1.51 -2.53
N TYR A 48 -18.04 -1.25 -1.30
CA TYR A 48 -19.45 -0.94 -1.01
C TYR A 48 -19.91 0.40 -1.62
N MET A 49 -19.07 1.45 -1.56
CA MET A 49 -19.38 2.78 -2.11
C MET A 49 -19.57 2.76 -3.63
N GLU A 50 -18.72 2.04 -4.35
CA GLU A 50 -18.83 1.84 -5.80
C GLU A 50 -19.98 0.87 -6.17
N SER A 51 -20.47 0.06 -5.21
CA SER A 51 -21.64 -0.82 -5.36
C SER A 51 -22.97 -0.17 -4.94
N GLY A 52 -22.96 1.08 -4.47
CA GLY A 52 -24.14 1.82 -4.02
C GLY A 52 -24.63 1.53 -2.60
N ASP A 53 -23.91 0.72 -1.81
CA ASP A 53 -24.20 0.46 -0.39
C ASP A 53 -23.54 1.53 0.50
N ASP A 54 -23.99 2.77 0.35
CA ASP A 54 -23.53 3.92 1.13
C ASP A 54 -23.52 3.67 2.67
N PRO A 55 -24.52 2.98 3.28
CA PRO A 55 -24.50 2.66 4.70
C PRO A 55 -23.34 1.73 5.12
N ARG A 56 -23.10 0.63 4.40
CA ARG A 56 -21.95 -0.25 4.70
C ARG A 56 -20.63 0.43 4.36
N ALA A 57 -20.56 1.17 3.26
CA ALA A 57 -19.39 1.95 2.89
C ALA A 57 -18.96 2.89 4.03
N ARG A 58 -19.93 3.63 4.61
CA ARG A 58 -19.68 4.53 5.75
C ARG A 58 -19.13 3.79 6.97
N LEU A 59 -19.70 2.63 7.31
CA LEU A 59 -19.27 1.83 8.46
C LEU A 59 -17.78 1.46 8.35
N HIS A 60 -17.40 0.85 7.23
CA HIS A 60 -16.04 0.36 7.00
C HIS A 60 -15.02 1.51 6.87
N LEU A 61 -15.32 2.58 6.11
CA LEU A 61 -14.45 3.77 6.02
C LEU A 61 -14.29 4.49 7.37
N THR A 62 -15.29 4.43 8.26
CA THR A 62 -15.19 5.02 9.62
C THR A 62 -14.26 4.21 10.52
N ARG A 63 -14.24 2.87 10.41
CA ARG A 63 -13.30 2.01 11.14
C ARG A 63 -11.86 2.20 10.69
N SER A 64 -11.64 2.18 9.37
CA SER A 64 -10.38 2.52 8.71
C SER A 64 -9.80 3.85 9.24
N ARG A 65 -10.62 4.91 9.33
CA ARG A 65 -10.24 6.21 9.92
C ARG A 65 -9.74 6.13 11.36
N GLY A 66 -10.27 5.18 12.14
CA GLY A 66 -9.92 4.97 13.54
C GLY A 66 -8.51 4.42 13.75
N SER A 67 -7.88 3.83 12.73
CA SER A 67 -6.51 3.31 12.84
C SER A 67 -5.48 4.44 12.85
N PRO A 68 -4.58 4.50 13.87
CA PRO A 68 -3.48 5.46 13.89
C PRO A 68 -2.49 5.27 12.73
N LEU A 69 -2.34 4.05 12.22
CA LEU A 69 -1.44 3.75 11.10
C LEU A 69 -1.93 4.40 9.81
N VAL A 70 -3.24 4.29 9.53
CA VAL A 70 -3.90 4.81 8.33
C VAL A 70 -3.89 6.34 8.30
N GLN A 71 -3.89 7.00 9.45
CA GLN A 71 -3.76 8.47 9.55
C GLN A 71 -2.39 9.00 9.06
N GLY A 72 -1.35 8.15 9.03
CA GLY A 72 -0.04 8.47 8.48
C GLY A 72 0.09 8.23 6.96
N TRP A 73 -0.93 7.66 6.31
CA TRP A 73 -0.86 7.27 4.90
C TRP A 73 -1.29 8.40 3.95
N PRO A 74 -0.66 8.54 2.76
CA PRO A 74 -1.08 9.53 1.77
C PRO A 74 -2.52 9.29 1.26
N GLU A 75 -3.00 8.06 1.32
CA GLU A 75 -4.38 7.68 0.98
C GLU A 75 -5.44 8.22 1.98
N TYR A 76 -5.04 8.68 3.17
CA TYR A 76 -5.96 9.24 4.18
C TYR A 76 -6.78 10.43 3.66
N ALA A 77 -6.22 11.20 2.71
CA ALA A 77 -6.95 12.29 2.06
C ALA A 77 -8.14 11.79 1.20
N ASP A 78 -8.03 10.65 0.52
CA ASP A 78 -9.16 10.07 -0.24
C ASP A 78 -10.19 9.44 0.70
N LEU A 79 -9.75 8.82 1.79
CA LEU A 79 -10.63 8.32 2.85
C LEU A 79 -11.52 9.43 3.41
N VAL A 80 -10.92 10.56 3.83
CA VAL A 80 -11.67 11.72 4.35
C VAL A 80 -12.62 12.28 3.27
N ARG A 81 -12.16 12.41 2.02
CA ARG A 81 -12.98 12.85 0.88
C ARG A 81 -14.20 11.95 0.68
N ARG A 82 -14.03 10.62 0.72
CA ARG A 82 -15.11 9.64 0.55
C ARG A 82 -16.13 9.67 1.69
N LEU A 83 -15.67 9.80 2.94
CA LEU A 83 -16.57 10.00 4.08
C LEU A 83 -17.40 11.28 3.93
N SER A 84 -16.78 12.41 3.57
CA SER A 84 -17.52 13.66 3.30
C SER A 84 -18.50 13.53 2.11
N GLU A 85 -18.17 12.73 1.10
CA GLU A 85 -19.07 12.46 -0.02
C GLU A 85 -20.29 11.65 0.43
N LEU A 86 -20.10 10.60 1.25
CA LEU A 86 -21.17 9.80 1.85
C LEU A 86 -22.05 10.62 2.80
N ASP A 87 -21.46 11.50 3.61
CA ASP A 87 -22.22 12.44 4.45
C ASP A 87 -23.09 13.41 3.62
N ARG A 88 -22.57 13.88 2.47
CA ARG A 88 -23.35 14.67 1.51
C ARG A 88 -24.48 13.87 0.88
N ARG A 89 -24.23 12.63 0.41
CA ARG A 89 -25.26 11.73 -0.16
C ARG A 89 -26.36 11.46 0.87
N ALA A 90 -26.00 11.04 2.08
CA ALA A 90 -26.92 10.77 3.19
C ALA A 90 -27.68 12.01 3.67
N SER A 91 -27.17 13.22 3.46
CA SER A 91 -27.88 14.46 3.78
C SER A 91 -28.84 14.87 2.66
N ALA A 92 -28.45 14.75 1.39
CA ALA A 92 -29.33 14.96 0.25
C ALA A 92 -30.53 13.99 0.25
N ALA A 93 -30.30 12.71 0.59
CA ALA A 93 -31.35 11.70 0.74
C ALA A 93 -32.29 11.92 1.94
N ARG A 94 -31.97 12.84 2.86
CA ARG A 94 -32.84 13.25 3.99
C ARG A 94 -33.63 14.53 3.71
N THR A 95 -33.34 15.25 2.62
CA THR A 95 -34.17 16.35 2.16
C THR A 95 -35.40 15.76 1.45
N PRO A 96 -36.63 15.94 1.96
CA PRO A 96 -37.82 15.49 1.24
C PRO A 96 -37.97 16.27 -0.08
N PRO A 97 -38.68 15.73 -1.08
CA PRO A 97 -39.12 16.52 -2.23
C PRO A 97 -39.88 17.77 -1.74
N PRO A 98 -39.83 18.90 -2.47
CA PRO A 98 -40.64 20.06 -2.12
C PRO A 98 -42.12 19.66 -2.14
N GLU A 99 -42.80 19.79 -1.00
CA GLU A 99 -44.23 19.53 -0.90
C GLU A 99 -44.99 20.43 -1.89
N PRO A 100 -46.02 19.91 -2.59
CA PRO A 100 -46.87 20.75 -3.42
C PRO A 100 -47.54 21.82 -2.55
N PRO A 101 -47.69 23.07 -3.04
CA PRO A 101 -48.11 24.20 -2.21
C PRO A 101 -49.53 24.00 -1.67
N VAL A 102 -49.62 23.69 -0.37
CA VAL A 102 -50.89 23.56 0.35
C VAL A 102 -51.53 24.96 0.45
N PRO A 103 -52.81 25.13 0.05
CA PRO A 103 -53.46 26.44 0.08
C PRO A 103 -53.66 26.96 1.52
N THR A 104 -53.43 28.25 1.70
CA THR A 104 -53.43 28.95 2.99
C THR A 104 -54.79 28.91 3.71
N ARG A 105 -54.75 28.77 5.04
CA ARG A 105 -55.82 29.21 5.96
C ARG A 105 -55.23 30.00 7.12
N THR A 106 -55.92 31.07 7.50
CA THR A 106 -55.40 32.17 8.31
C THR A 106 -55.83 32.07 9.79
N ALA A 107 -54.84 32.16 10.71
CA ALA A 107 -54.72 32.92 11.99
C ALA A 107 -55.98 33.38 12.81
N THR A 108 -55.98 33.77 14.10
CA THR A 108 -55.03 34.00 15.26
C THR A 108 -55.91 33.99 16.57
N PRO A 109 -55.55 34.44 17.82
CA PRO A 109 -54.33 35.03 18.46
C PRO A 109 -53.65 34.07 19.48
N THR A 110 -52.56 34.33 20.24
CA THR A 110 -51.69 35.50 20.55
C THR A 110 -51.96 36.29 21.86
N ALA A 111 -51.16 36.05 22.92
CA ALA A 111 -50.96 36.90 24.12
C ALA A 111 -49.54 36.62 24.76
N PRO A 112 -48.97 37.41 25.70
CA PRO A 112 -47.65 38.06 25.50
C PRO A 112 -46.51 37.72 26.52
N PRO A 113 -45.27 38.28 26.40
CA PRO A 113 -44.03 37.71 26.98
C PRO A 113 -43.23 38.58 28.00
N ALA A 114 -42.00 38.13 28.33
CA ALA A 114 -40.85 38.84 28.98
C ALA A 114 -40.86 38.95 30.54
N PRO A 115 -39.70 39.18 31.24
CA PRO A 115 -38.37 39.61 30.75
C PRO A 115 -37.11 38.85 31.27
N GLU A 116 -35.94 39.27 30.78
CA GLU A 116 -34.56 38.94 31.24
C GLU A 116 -34.01 40.02 32.21
N PRO A 117 -32.96 39.75 33.04
CA PRO A 117 -31.60 40.20 32.65
C PRO A 117 -30.39 39.39 33.19
N THR A 118 -29.20 39.65 32.62
CA THR A 118 -27.83 39.29 33.06
C THR A 118 -27.24 40.39 34.01
N PRO A 119 -25.92 40.46 34.42
CA PRO A 119 -24.70 39.72 34.05
C PRO A 119 -23.74 39.31 35.21
N THR A 120 -22.58 38.68 34.89
CA THR A 120 -21.20 39.12 35.29
C THR A 120 -20.14 38.13 34.74
N ALA A 121 -18.90 38.59 34.55
CA ALA A 121 -17.83 37.90 33.79
C ALA A 121 -16.75 37.22 34.64
N GLY A 122 -15.91 36.38 34.00
CA GLY A 122 -14.70 35.79 34.59
C GLY A 122 -13.77 35.13 33.57
N ALA A 123 -12.71 35.83 33.16
CA ALA A 123 -11.54 35.32 32.43
C ALA A 123 -10.29 36.05 32.96
N PRO A 124 -9.10 35.41 33.03
CA PRO A 124 -8.31 35.06 31.84
C PRO A 124 -7.58 33.69 31.91
N ALA A 125 -6.76 33.41 30.90
CA ALA A 125 -5.86 32.24 30.75
C ALA A 125 -4.40 32.60 31.18
N PRO A 126 -3.33 31.82 30.88
CA PRO A 126 -3.19 30.41 30.45
C PRO A 126 -2.19 29.59 31.33
N GLY A 127 -1.90 28.31 31.00
CA GLY A 127 -0.90 27.48 31.71
C GLY A 127 -0.28 26.34 30.86
N PRO A 128 0.96 25.85 31.18
CA PRO A 128 1.79 25.05 30.27
C PRO A 128 1.71 23.50 30.43
N PRO A 129 2.23 22.71 29.46
CA PRO A 129 2.22 21.25 29.48
C PRO A 129 3.42 20.61 30.24
N PRO A 130 3.29 19.36 30.74
CA PRO A 130 4.39 18.62 31.36
C PRO A 130 5.34 17.95 30.33
N THR A 131 6.53 18.53 30.25
CA THR A 131 7.88 17.96 30.07
C THR A 131 8.07 16.51 29.54
N PRO A 132 8.93 16.28 28.52
CA PRO A 132 9.37 14.94 28.12
C PRO A 132 10.43 14.35 29.08
N SER A 133 10.48 13.02 29.19
CA SER A 133 11.55 12.32 29.93
C SER A 133 12.78 12.06 29.03
N PRO A 134 14.01 12.40 29.47
CA PRO A 134 15.25 12.05 28.78
C PRO A 134 15.79 10.69 29.25
N THR A 135 16.54 10.02 28.36
CA THR A 135 17.43 8.90 28.73
C THR A 135 18.73 9.01 27.92
N ALA A 136 19.87 9.09 28.62
CA ALA A 136 21.20 8.91 28.01
C ALA A 136 21.46 7.42 27.76
N GLY A 137 22.36 6.97 26.88
CA GLY A 137 23.34 7.68 26.06
C GLY A 137 24.71 6.96 26.11
N LEU A 138 25.49 7.06 25.02
CA LEU A 138 26.86 6.53 24.82
C LEU A 138 26.99 5.01 24.50
N PRO A 139 28.10 4.56 23.88
CA PRO A 139 29.22 5.30 23.27
C PRO A 139 29.32 5.08 21.73
N ALA A 140 30.47 5.41 21.14
CA ALA A 140 30.66 5.55 19.69
C ALA A 140 31.60 4.49 19.05
N ALA A 141 31.80 4.66 17.72
CA ALA A 141 32.88 4.11 16.89
C ALA A 141 32.80 2.64 16.41
N ALA A 142 32.23 2.49 15.21
CA ALA A 142 32.75 1.55 14.21
C ALA A 142 32.87 2.28 12.86
N ARG A 143 34.08 2.39 12.30
CA ARG A 143 34.30 2.96 10.96
C ARG A 143 33.78 1.97 9.91
N ARG A 144 32.49 2.02 9.58
CA ARG A 144 31.98 1.32 8.39
C ARG A 144 32.60 1.97 7.16
N THR A 145 33.25 1.15 6.33
CA THR A 145 33.50 1.48 4.93
C THR A 145 32.18 1.89 4.29
N ALA A 146 32.23 2.86 3.37
CA ALA A 146 31.03 3.29 2.67
C ALA A 146 30.38 2.07 2.00
N PRO A 147 29.06 1.85 2.16
CA PRO A 147 28.39 0.75 1.49
C PRO A 147 28.59 0.91 -0.03
N PRO A 148 28.75 -0.18 -0.80
CA PRO A 148 28.79 -0.09 -2.24
C PRO A 148 27.53 0.64 -2.72
N ALA A 149 27.70 1.56 -3.68
CA ALA A 149 26.62 2.40 -4.16
C ALA A 149 25.39 1.53 -4.51
N PRO A 150 24.17 1.92 -4.08
CA PRO A 150 22.99 1.12 -4.36
C PRO A 150 22.86 0.94 -5.88
N PRO A 151 22.51 -0.26 -6.37
CA PRO A 151 22.31 -0.48 -7.80
C PRO A 151 21.24 0.49 -8.29
N PRO A 152 21.41 1.11 -9.46
CA PRO A 152 20.49 2.13 -9.91
C PRO A 152 19.12 1.47 -10.13
N ALA A 153 18.11 2.06 -9.47
CA ALA A 153 16.85 1.39 -9.19
C ALA A 153 15.96 1.27 -10.44
N GLU A 154 16.16 2.16 -11.41
CA GLU A 154 15.41 2.24 -12.66
C GLU A 154 15.74 1.06 -13.59
N GLU A 155 17.03 0.74 -13.77
CA GLU A 155 17.51 -0.38 -14.59
C GLU A 155 17.20 -1.72 -13.93
N THR A 156 17.31 -1.77 -12.59
CA THR A 156 16.84 -2.91 -11.79
C THR A 156 15.34 -3.15 -12.06
N ALA A 157 14.52 -2.11 -11.98
CA ALA A 157 13.09 -2.18 -12.29
C ALA A 157 12.80 -2.50 -13.77
N ALA A 158 13.63 -2.03 -14.71
CA ALA A 158 13.50 -2.32 -16.13
C ALA A 158 13.71 -3.81 -16.44
N VAL A 159 14.74 -4.45 -15.86
CA VAL A 159 14.96 -5.89 -15.95
C VAL A 159 13.76 -6.66 -15.39
N ILE A 160 13.29 -6.32 -14.20
CA ILE A 160 12.13 -6.94 -13.55
C ILE A 160 10.86 -6.77 -14.40
N ALA A 161 10.63 -5.57 -14.96
CA ALA A 161 9.47 -5.26 -15.77
C ALA A 161 9.50 -5.92 -17.17
N ALA A 162 10.68 -6.26 -17.68
CA ALA A 162 10.85 -7.04 -18.91
C ALA A 162 10.63 -8.54 -18.67
N ILE A 163 11.21 -9.10 -17.60
CA ILE A 163 10.98 -10.47 -17.13
C ILE A 163 9.48 -10.72 -16.91
N SER A 164 8.81 -9.85 -16.16
CA SER A 164 7.36 -9.93 -15.88
C SER A 164 6.45 -9.79 -17.11
N LYS A 165 7.01 -9.43 -18.28
CA LYS A 165 6.30 -9.34 -19.57
C LYS A 165 6.75 -10.41 -20.57
N GLY A 166 7.60 -11.36 -20.15
CA GLY A 166 8.17 -12.40 -21.02
C GLY A 166 9.13 -11.87 -22.09
N ARG A 167 9.68 -10.65 -21.92
CA ARG A 167 10.53 -9.99 -22.91
C ARG A 167 12.01 -10.24 -22.61
N TRP A 168 12.48 -11.41 -23.00
CA TRP A 168 13.81 -11.89 -22.64
C TRP A 168 14.95 -11.03 -23.22
N GLU A 169 14.82 -10.55 -24.46
CA GLU A 169 15.82 -9.65 -25.06
C GLU A 169 15.84 -8.26 -24.41
N ASP A 170 14.68 -7.63 -24.17
CA ASP A 170 14.58 -6.38 -23.39
C ASP A 170 15.26 -6.54 -22.01
N ALA A 171 15.05 -7.68 -21.35
CA ALA A 171 15.63 -7.99 -20.04
C ALA A 171 17.16 -8.20 -20.12
N ARG A 172 17.66 -8.91 -21.13
CA ARG A 172 19.11 -9.11 -21.38
C ARG A 172 19.80 -7.77 -21.66
N ALA A 173 19.19 -6.91 -22.48
CA ALA A 173 19.71 -5.58 -22.77
C ALA A 173 19.76 -4.69 -21.51
N ALA A 174 18.66 -4.62 -20.74
CA ALA A 174 18.62 -3.86 -19.49
C ALA A 174 19.62 -4.38 -18.43
N LEU A 175 19.81 -5.71 -18.36
CA LEU A 175 20.81 -6.35 -17.48
C LEU A 175 22.24 -6.00 -17.90
N GLY A 176 22.52 -5.91 -19.20
CA GLY A 176 23.79 -5.41 -19.74
C GLY A 176 24.09 -3.98 -19.29
N VAL A 177 23.11 -3.08 -19.38
CA VAL A 177 23.23 -1.69 -18.90
C VAL A 177 23.46 -1.64 -17.39
N LEU A 178 22.71 -2.43 -16.61
CA LEU A 178 22.89 -2.54 -15.15
C LEU A 178 24.31 -3.02 -14.78
N ARG A 179 24.85 -4.02 -15.49
CA ARG A 179 26.22 -4.51 -15.28
C ARG A 179 27.29 -3.49 -15.67
N ALA A 180 27.09 -2.72 -16.74
CA ALA A 180 27.98 -1.64 -17.13
C ALA A 180 28.01 -0.50 -16.10
N ARG A 181 26.85 -0.17 -15.50
CA ARG A 181 26.71 0.88 -14.47
C ARG A 181 27.04 0.42 -13.05
N SER A 182 27.03 -0.87 -12.76
CA SER A 182 27.38 -1.42 -11.45
C SER A 182 28.21 -2.72 -11.57
N PRO A 183 29.47 -2.63 -12.05
CA PRO A 183 30.35 -3.79 -12.20
C PRO A 183 30.50 -4.56 -10.89
N GLY A 184 30.33 -5.87 -10.95
CA GLY A 184 30.49 -6.76 -9.81
C GLY A 184 29.33 -6.81 -8.80
N HIS A 185 28.37 -5.88 -8.82
CA HIS A 185 27.26 -5.85 -7.84
C HIS A 185 26.43 -7.15 -7.87
N PRO A 186 26.29 -7.88 -6.75
CA PRO A 186 25.74 -9.24 -6.75
C PRO A 186 24.29 -9.31 -7.25
N GLY A 187 23.47 -8.29 -7.00
CA GLY A 187 22.09 -8.26 -7.48
C GLY A 187 21.92 -8.42 -8.99
N ALA A 188 22.93 -8.08 -9.81
CA ALA A 188 22.89 -8.33 -11.25
C ALA A 188 22.97 -9.84 -11.58
N ASP A 189 23.73 -10.62 -10.81
CA ASP A 189 23.86 -12.06 -11.03
C ASP A 189 22.62 -12.83 -10.52
N LEU A 190 21.96 -12.32 -9.48
CA LEU A 190 20.65 -12.84 -9.06
C LEU A 190 19.59 -12.59 -10.14
N LEU A 191 19.57 -11.39 -10.74
CA LEU A 191 18.65 -11.06 -11.85
C LEU A 191 18.94 -11.90 -13.09
N GLU A 192 20.21 -12.19 -13.41
CA GLU A 192 20.57 -13.12 -14.49
C GLU A 192 20.08 -14.54 -14.21
N ALA A 193 20.25 -15.04 -12.98
CA ALA A 193 19.77 -16.37 -12.58
C ALA A 193 18.25 -16.50 -12.70
N VAL A 194 17.51 -15.45 -12.31
CA VAL A 194 16.05 -15.38 -12.46
C VAL A 194 15.66 -15.26 -13.94
N LEU A 195 16.35 -14.46 -14.74
CA LEU A 195 16.10 -14.26 -16.17
C LEU A 195 16.30 -15.55 -16.99
N GLU A 196 17.52 -16.07 -17.05
CA GLU A 196 17.85 -17.26 -17.83
C GLU A 196 17.12 -18.50 -17.28
N GLY A 197 16.94 -18.58 -15.97
CA GLY A 197 16.23 -19.66 -15.31
C GLY A 197 14.71 -19.65 -15.56
N SER A 198 14.09 -18.48 -15.65
CA SER A 198 12.67 -18.35 -16.05
C SER A 198 12.49 -18.64 -17.54
N ALA A 199 13.41 -18.18 -18.38
CA ALA A 199 13.42 -18.52 -19.80
C ALA A 199 13.51 -20.04 -20.01
N PHE A 200 14.41 -20.73 -19.29
CA PHE A 200 14.53 -22.19 -19.28
C PHE A 200 13.25 -22.91 -18.84
N LEU A 201 12.57 -22.43 -17.80
CA LEU A 201 11.31 -23.03 -17.34
C LEU A 201 10.18 -22.85 -18.37
N LEU A 202 10.14 -21.71 -19.07
CA LEU A 202 9.08 -21.36 -20.01
C LEU A 202 9.35 -21.89 -21.43
N SER A 203 10.59 -22.22 -21.79
CA SER A 203 10.97 -22.98 -23.00
C SER A 203 10.84 -24.50 -22.81
N GLY A 204 9.94 -24.97 -21.94
CA GLY A 204 9.69 -26.40 -21.74
C GLY A 204 10.86 -27.19 -21.12
N ARG A 205 11.91 -26.50 -20.63
CA ARG A 205 13.20 -27.07 -20.19
C ARG A 205 14.11 -27.59 -21.32
N GLU A 206 13.94 -27.10 -22.54
CA GLU A 206 14.76 -27.50 -23.69
C GLU A 206 16.15 -26.83 -23.67
N ASP A 207 16.22 -25.53 -23.32
CA ASP A 207 17.48 -24.75 -23.31
C ASP A 207 18.40 -25.06 -22.11
N GLN A 208 19.18 -26.14 -22.21
CA GLN A 208 20.17 -26.49 -21.19
C GLN A 208 21.32 -25.45 -21.07
N GLU A 209 21.53 -24.57 -22.06
CA GLU A 209 22.52 -23.50 -21.90
C GLU A 209 22.01 -22.38 -21.00
N ALA A 210 20.75 -21.95 -21.15
CA ALA A 210 20.11 -20.99 -20.23
C ALA A 210 20.11 -21.53 -18.80
N ARG A 211 19.84 -22.84 -18.63
CA ARG A 211 20.01 -23.52 -17.34
C ARG A 211 21.46 -23.44 -16.82
N GLY A 212 22.45 -23.65 -17.67
CA GLY A 212 23.87 -23.53 -17.34
C GLY A 212 24.26 -22.11 -16.92
N ARG A 213 23.85 -21.11 -17.70
CA ARG A 213 24.03 -19.67 -17.42
C ARG A 213 23.38 -19.28 -16.09
N ALA A 214 22.13 -19.70 -15.86
CA ALA A 214 21.41 -19.44 -14.61
C ALA A 214 22.08 -20.06 -13.38
N ARG A 215 22.58 -21.31 -13.46
CA ARG A 215 23.35 -21.93 -12.37
C ARG A 215 24.67 -21.19 -12.12
N ALA A 216 25.38 -20.81 -13.18
CA ALA A 216 26.64 -20.07 -13.06
C ALA A 216 26.44 -18.69 -12.40
N ALA A 217 25.36 -17.99 -12.78
CA ALA A 217 24.95 -16.71 -12.22
C ALA A 217 24.56 -16.83 -10.74
N LEU A 218 23.73 -17.80 -10.36
CA LEU A 218 23.37 -18.07 -8.96
C LEU A 218 24.60 -18.44 -8.11
N SER A 219 25.52 -19.23 -8.69
CA SER A 219 26.81 -19.55 -8.06
C SER A 219 27.73 -18.32 -7.92
N ALA A 220 27.64 -17.33 -8.82
CA ALA A 220 28.35 -16.06 -8.69
C ALA A 220 27.72 -15.17 -7.60
N TYR A 221 26.39 -15.11 -7.54
CA TYR A 221 25.63 -14.39 -6.51
C TYR A 221 26.04 -14.85 -5.09
N ARG A 222 25.94 -16.15 -4.81
CA ARG A 222 26.31 -16.75 -3.52
C ARG A 222 27.78 -16.49 -3.17
N ARG A 223 28.72 -16.68 -4.11
CA ARG A 223 30.16 -16.43 -3.89
C ARG A 223 30.51 -14.96 -3.62
N LYS A 224 29.67 -14.01 -4.05
CA LYS A 224 29.83 -12.57 -3.78
C LYS A 224 29.19 -12.12 -2.46
N GLY A 225 28.72 -13.04 -1.62
CA GLY A 225 28.02 -12.70 -0.37
C GLY A 225 26.58 -12.24 -0.60
N GLY A 226 25.90 -12.81 -1.60
CA GLY A 226 24.46 -12.64 -1.78
C GLY A 226 23.66 -13.03 -0.53
N SER A 227 22.56 -12.32 -0.27
CA SER A 227 21.70 -12.61 0.89
C SER A 227 20.79 -13.80 0.59
N ALA A 228 20.75 -14.78 1.49
CA ALA A 228 19.83 -15.91 1.40
C ALA A 228 18.35 -15.46 1.36
N GLU A 229 17.99 -14.43 2.14
CA GLU A 229 16.65 -13.83 2.13
C GLU A 229 16.27 -13.27 0.74
N ALA A 230 17.23 -12.66 0.05
CA ALA A 230 17.02 -12.14 -1.30
C ALA A 230 17.09 -13.25 -2.37
N GLU A 231 17.87 -14.32 -2.18
CA GLU A 231 17.71 -15.52 -3.00
C GLU A 231 16.31 -16.12 -2.82
N ASP A 232 15.81 -16.18 -1.59
CA ASP A 232 14.54 -16.82 -1.27
C ASP A 232 13.31 -16.04 -1.74
N ALA A 233 13.37 -14.72 -1.75
CA ALA A 233 12.33 -13.85 -2.29
C ALA A 233 12.26 -13.83 -3.83
N TRP A 234 13.39 -14.07 -4.52
CA TRP A 234 13.49 -13.93 -5.98
C TRP A 234 13.56 -15.27 -6.75
N VAL A 235 14.14 -16.31 -6.16
CA VAL A 235 14.26 -17.63 -6.79
C VAL A 235 13.09 -18.51 -6.32
N SER A 236 12.10 -18.71 -7.18
CA SER A 236 10.91 -19.52 -6.83
C SER A 236 11.28 -20.99 -6.49
N PRO A 237 10.45 -21.73 -5.73
CA PRO A 237 10.72 -23.14 -5.43
C PRO A 237 10.85 -24.02 -6.69
N ALA A 238 10.03 -23.75 -7.71
CA ALA A 238 10.13 -24.42 -9.01
C ALA A 238 11.46 -24.10 -9.73
N LEU A 239 11.96 -22.87 -9.58
CA LEU A 239 13.25 -22.47 -10.14
C LEU A 239 14.43 -23.10 -9.40
N ARG A 240 14.43 -23.13 -8.05
CA ARG A 240 15.43 -23.89 -7.27
C ARG A 240 15.45 -25.37 -7.67
N ALA A 241 14.29 -26.00 -7.84
CA ALA A 241 14.20 -27.41 -8.26
C ALA A 241 14.74 -27.64 -9.69
N ALA A 242 14.60 -26.68 -10.60
CA ALA A 242 15.09 -26.75 -11.98
C ALA A 242 16.60 -26.50 -12.10
N LEU A 243 17.11 -25.52 -11.35
CA LEU A 243 18.54 -25.21 -11.29
C LEU A 243 19.30 -26.22 -10.43
N GLY A 244 18.67 -26.81 -9.41
CA GLY A 244 19.32 -27.67 -8.42
C GLY A 244 20.04 -26.87 -7.33
N PRO A 245 20.71 -27.54 -6.38
CA PRO A 245 21.59 -26.91 -5.41
C PRO A 245 22.78 -26.21 -6.10
#